data_AF-A0A529NQS3-F1
#
_entry.id   AF-A0A529NQS3-F1
#
_cell.length_a   1.000
_cell.length_b   1.000
_cell.length_c   1.000
_cell.angle_alpha   90.00
_cell.angle_beta   90.00
_cell.angle_gamma   90.00
#
_symmetry.space_group_name_H-M   'P 1'
#
loop_
_entity.id
_entity.type
_entity.pdbx_description
1 polymer ?
#
loop_
_entity_poly.entity_id
_entity_poly.type
_entity_poly.pdbx_seq_one_letter_code
_entity_poly.pdbx_strand_id
1 'polypeptide(L)'
;YEAEGEVLFDTASMPDYGELSKRNLDEQQAGARIAVDAHKKNPGDFVLWKLSSPEEPGWESPWGRGRPGWHIECSAMSAAYLGEVFDIHGGGLDLIFPHHENEIAQSRCAHGTEVMANVWMHNGFLQVEGQKMSKSLGNFYSIHELLETETFGGRKWPGEVLRLAMLMTHYREP
;
A
#
# COMPACT_ATOMS: atom_id res chain seq x y z
N TYR A 1 -10.43 -12.60 11.56
CA TYR A 1 -10.73 -13.12 12.90
C TYR A 1 -10.42 -12.05 13.94
N GLU A 2 -11.07 -12.09 15.10
CA GLU A 2 -10.74 -11.21 16.22
C GLU A 2 -9.60 -11.84 17.03
N ALA A 3 -8.60 -11.04 17.42
CA ALA A 3 -7.55 -11.43 18.34
C ALA A 3 -7.09 -10.20 19.15
N GLU A 4 -7.08 -10.32 20.48
CA GLU A 4 -6.68 -9.24 21.40
C GLU A 4 -7.42 -7.89 21.17
N GLY A 5 -8.68 -7.97 20.69
CA GLY A 5 -9.51 -6.81 20.37
C GLY A 5 -9.20 -6.12 19.03
N GLU A 6 -8.23 -6.62 18.27
CA GLU A 6 -8.04 -6.27 16.86
C GLU A 6 -8.75 -7.27 15.94
N VAL A 7 -9.01 -6.85 14.70
CA VAL A 7 -9.54 -7.72 13.66
C VAL A 7 -8.48 -7.89 12.58
N LEU A 8 -8.15 -9.14 12.27
CA LEU A 8 -7.13 -9.50 11.28
C LEU A 8 -7.72 -10.29 10.12
N PHE A 9 -7.11 -10.17 8.94
CA PHE A 9 -7.33 -11.03 7.80
C PHE A 9 -6.49 -12.30 7.92
N ASP A 10 -7.10 -13.46 7.71
CA ASP A 10 -6.44 -14.76 7.70
C ASP A 10 -5.91 -15.05 6.30
N THR A 11 -4.63 -14.78 6.05
CA THR A 11 -4.06 -14.94 4.70
C THR A 11 -4.11 -16.38 4.21
N ALA A 12 -4.03 -17.37 5.11
CA ALA A 12 -4.15 -18.78 4.77
C ALA A 12 -5.58 -19.19 4.33
N SER A 13 -6.59 -18.35 4.56
CA SER A 13 -7.96 -18.60 4.11
C SER A 13 -8.18 -18.34 2.61
N MET A 14 -7.19 -17.74 1.92
CA MET A 14 -7.21 -17.46 0.49
C MET A 14 -6.08 -18.23 -0.20
N PRO A 15 -6.37 -19.37 -0.87
CA PRO A 15 -5.35 -20.26 -1.43
C PRO A 15 -4.39 -19.62 -2.46
N ASP A 16 -4.85 -18.59 -3.16
CA ASP A 16 -4.15 -17.88 -4.22
C ASP A 16 -3.65 -16.48 -3.79
N TYR A 17 -3.60 -16.20 -2.48
CA TYR A 17 -3.00 -14.98 -1.95
C TYR A 17 -1.53 -14.86 -2.38
N GLY A 18 -1.11 -13.69 -2.89
CA GLY A 18 0.25 -13.48 -3.41
C GLY A 18 0.37 -13.51 -4.94
N GLU A 19 -0.74 -13.78 -5.67
CA GLU A 19 -0.73 -13.91 -7.12
C GLU A 19 -0.33 -12.61 -7.84
N LEU A 20 -0.73 -11.44 -7.35
CA LEU A 20 -0.39 -10.15 -7.99
C LEU A 20 1.12 -9.91 -7.94
N SER A 21 1.71 -10.08 -6.76
CA SER A 21 3.13 -9.81 -6.52
C SER A 21 4.04 -10.94 -6.99
N LYS A 22 3.49 -12.14 -7.22
CA LYS A 22 4.22 -13.38 -7.54
C LYS A 22 5.31 -13.71 -6.51
N ARG A 23 5.15 -13.24 -5.27
CA ARG A 23 6.12 -13.47 -4.19
C ARG A 23 5.86 -14.83 -3.58
N ASN A 24 6.94 -15.56 -3.32
CA ASN A 24 6.85 -16.80 -2.55
C ASN A 24 6.62 -16.45 -1.07
N LEU A 25 5.43 -16.80 -0.56
CA LEU A 25 5.04 -16.53 0.82
C LEU A 25 5.97 -17.22 1.84
N ASP A 26 6.49 -18.40 1.50
CA ASP A 26 7.39 -19.17 2.37
C ASP A 26 8.76 -18.47 2.53
N GLU A 27 9.26 -17.85 1.46
CA GLU A 27 10.51 -17.09 1.49
C GLU A 27 10.37 -15.77 2.26
N GLN A 28 9.18 -15.16 2.27
CA GLN A 28 8.90 -13.98 3.08
C GLN A 28 8.88 -14.27 4.57
N GLN A 29 8.35 -15.42 4.98
CA GLN A 29 8.36 -15.83 6.39
C GLN A 29 9.78 -15.98 6.94
N ALA A 30 10.73 -16.44 6.12
CA ALA A 30 12.14 -16.58 6.49
C ALA A 30 12.87 -15.22 6.67
N GLY A 31 12.38 -14.15 6.04
CA GLY A 31 12.95 -12.80 6.11
C GLY A 31 12.37 -11.91 7.22
N ALA A 32 11.22 -12.28 7.78
CA ALA A 32 10.57 -11.56 8.87
C ALA A 32 11.37 -11.72 10.18
N ARG A 33 12.37 -10.85 10.38
CA ARG A 33 13.22 -10.79 11.60
C ARG A 33 12.49 -10.37 12.88
N ILE A 34 11.16 -10.36 12.89
CA ILE A 34 10.35 -9.87 14.00
C ILE A 34 9.51 -11.03 14.47
N ALA A 35 9.55 -11.33 15.77
CA ALA A 35 8.65 -12.28 16.40
C ALA A 35 7.23 -11.98 15.92
N VAL A 36 6.58 -12.96 15.28
CA VAL A 36 5.16 -12.85 14.90
C VAL A 36 4.43 -12.33 16.13
N ASP A 37 3.80 -11.16 16.02
CA ASP A 37 2.97 -10.63 17.12
C ASP A 37 2.06 -11.76 17.58
N ALA A 38 2.08 -12.07 18.88
CA ALA A 38 1.61 -13.34 19.42
C ALA A 38 0.13 -13.67 19.10
N HIS A 39 -0.64 -12.68 18.67
CA HIS A 39 -2.05 -12.79 18.33
C HIS A 39 -2.32 -13.14 16.85
N LYS A 40 -1.30 -13.19 15.98
CA LYS A 40 -1.47 -13.62 14.58
C LYS A 40 -1.41 -15.14 14.43
N LYS A 41 -2.34 -15.72 13.67
CA LYS A 41 -2.28 -17.13 13.30
C LYS A 41 -1.14 -17.42 12.32
N ASN A 42 -0.96 -16.53 11.34
CA ASN A 42 0.10 -16.63 10.35
C ASN A 42 0.93 -15.33 10.30
N PRO A 43 2.24 -15.40 9.97
CA PRO A 43 3.07 -14.21 9.83
C PRO A 43 2.55 -13.19 8.80
N GLY A 44 1.87 -13.67 7.76
CA GLY A 44 1.30 -12.85 6.69
C GLY A 44 0.00 -12.12 7.06
N ASP A 45 -0.65 -12.49 8.16
CA ASP A 45 -1.93 -11.91 8.56
C ASP A 45 -1.78 -10.41 8.83
N PHE A 46 -2.76 -9.64 8.36
CA PHE A 46 -2.74 -8.18 8.41
C PHE A 46 -4.01 -7.62 9.05
N VAL A 47 -3.89 -6.45 9.66
CA VAL A 47 -4.96 -5.81 10.43
C VAL A 47 -6.00 -5.22 9.49
N LEU A 48 -7.27 -5.54 9.76
CA LEU A 48 -8.46 -4.92 9.20
C LEU A 48 -8.97 -3.80 10.12
N TRP A 49 -8.93 -4.03 11.44
CA TRP A 49 -9.34 -3.06 12.46
C TRP A 49 -8.36 -3.06 13.62
N LYS A 50 -7.82 -1.89 13.96
CA LYS A 50 -6.80 -1.70 14.99
C LYS A 50 -7.35 -0.93 16.18
N LEU A 51 -7.14 -1.40 17.41
CA LEU A 51 -7.54 -0.67 18.62
C LEU A 51 -6.84 0.69 18.73
N SER A 52 -7.58 1.72 19.11
CA SER A 52 -7.06 3.08 19.30
C SER A 52 -7.11 3.46 20.78
N SER A 53 -6.04 4.08 21.28
CA SER A 53 -6.05 4.64 22.64
C SER A 53 -7.00 5.85 22.73
N PRO A 54 -7.36 6.31 23.95
CA PRO A 54 -8.16 7.53 24.12
C PRO A 54 -7.53 8.79 23.51
N GLU A 55 -6.21 8.83 23.43
CA GLU A 55 -5.43 9.94 22.87
C GLU A 55 -5.26 9.85 21.34
N GLU A 56 -5.54 8.69 20.74
CA GLU A 56 -5.49 8.47 19.30
C GLU A 56 -6.87 8.65 18.64
N PRO A 57 -6.92 9.08 17.36
CA PRO A 57 -8.13 9.02 16.57
C PRO A 57 -8.71 7.60 16.53
N GLY A 58 -10.04 7.51 16.60
CA GLY A 58 -10.75 6.25 16.60
C GLY A 58 -12.26 6.44 16.54
N TRP A 59 -12.95 5.35 16.24
CA TRP A 59 -14.40 5.26 16.06
C TRP A 59 -14.93 4.03 16.78
N GLU A 60 -16.19 4.08 17.20
CA GLU A 60 -16.88 2.92 17.77
C GLU A 60 -17.12 1.86 16.69
N SER A 61 -16.96 0.60 17.05
CA SER A 61 -17.20 -0.56 16.17
C SER A 61 -17.70 -1.75 16.99
N PRO A 62 -18.20 -2.83 16.36
CA PRO A 62 -18.54 -4.07 17.05
C PRO A 62 -17.38 -4.71 17.85
N TRP A 63 -16.13 -4.32 17.55
CA TRP A 63 -14.91 -4.83 18.19
C TRP A 63 -14.27 -3.79 19.12
N GLY A 64 -15.04 -2.77 19.52
CA GLY A 64 -14.57 -1.67 20.35
C GLY A 64 -13.96 -0.52 19.58
N ARG A 65 -13.49 0.48 20.32
CA ARG A 65 -12.94 1.72 19.76
C ARG A 65 -11.63 1.47 19.03
N GLY A 66 -11.58 1.84 17.76
CA GLY A 66 -10.40 1.62 16.92
C GLY A 66 -10.39 2.44 15.64
N ARG A 67 -9.53 2.05 14.71
CA ARG A 67 -9.37 2.67 13.40
C ARG A 67 -9.14 1.60 12.32
N PRO A 68 -9.48 1.88 11.06
CA PRO A 68 -9.21 0.96 9.97
C PRO A 68 -7.72 0.63 9.86
N GLY A 69 -7.43 -0.60 9.43
CA GLY A 69 -6.09 -0.96 8.96
C GLY A 69 -5.81 -0.31 7.60
N TRP A 70 -4.53 -0.08 7.29
CA TRP A 70 -4.10 0.66 6.09
C TRP A 70 -4.77 0.18 4.79
N HIS A 71 -4.95 -1.13 4.61
CA HIS A 71 -5.45 -1.71 3.37
C HIS A 71 -6.98 -1.63 3.22
N ILE A 72 -7.73 -1.74 4.34
CA ILE A 72 -9.21 -1.86 4.27
C ILE A 72 -9.89 -0.60 3.77
N GLU A 73 -9.23 0.56 3.95
CA GLU A 73 -9.72 1.85 3.48
C GLU A 73 -9.91 1.85 1.96
N CYS A 74 -8.89 1.43 1.20
CA CYS A 74 -8.93 1.41 -0.26
C CYS A 74 -9.95 0.41 -0.80
N SER A 75 -10.00 -0.80 -0.23
CA SER A 75 -11.01 -1.81 -0.60
C SER A 75 -12.44 -1.32 -0.37
N ALA A 76 -12.72 -0.77 0.81
CA ALA A 76 -14.05 -0.28 1.15
C ALA A 76 -14.48 0.93 0.30
N MET A 77 -13.59 1.91 0.11
CA MET A 77 -13.91 3.11 -0.65
C MET A 77 -14.04 2.83 -2.15
N SER A 78 -13.14 2.03 -2.74
CA SER A 78 -13.21 1.71 -4.17
C SER A 78 -14.48 0.95 -4.51
N ALA A 79 -14.87 -0.06 -3.72
CA ALA A 79 -16.12 -0.78 -3.91
C ALA A 79 -17.35 0.15 -3.82
N ALA A 80 -17.35 1.08 -2.85
CA ALA A 80 -18.47 2.01 -2.65
C ALA A 80 -18.70 2.95 -3.84
N TYR A 81 -17.64 3.37 -4.54
CA TYR A 81 -17.73 4.36 -5.61
C TYR A 81 -17.65 3.78 -7.03
N LEU A 82 -16.94 2.66 -7.20
CA LEU A 82 -16.65 2.06 -8.51
C LEU A 82 -17.37 0.72 -8.72
N GLY A 83 -17.95 0.15 -7.66
CA GLY A 83 -18.53 -1.18 -7.65
C GLY A 83 -17.54 -2.26 -7.17
N GLU A 84 -18.07 -3.44 -6.86
CA GLU A 84 -17.29 -4.57 -6.32
C GLU A 84 -16.19 -5.06 -7.28
N VAL A 85 -16.38 -4.82 -8.59
CA VAL A 85 -15.39 -5.03 -9.65
C VAL A 85 -15.35 -3.80 -10.55
N PHE A 86 -14.16 -3.29 -10.84
CA PHE A 86 -13.96 -2.12 -11.72
C PHE A 86 -12.78 -2.31 -12.69
N ASP A 87 -12.56 -1.33 -13.58
CA ASP A 87 -11.67 -1.51 -14.72
C ASP A 87 -10.18 -1.45 -14.38
N ILE A 88 -9.72 -0.34 -13.79
CA ILE A 88 -8.30 -0.05 -13.60
C ILE A 88 -8.03 0.35 -12.16
N HIS A 89 -7.11 -0.35 -11.50
CA HIS A 89 -6.51 0.06 -10.23
C HIS A 89 -5.03 0.36 -10.43
N GLY A 90 -4.52 1.46 -9.85
CA GLY A 90 -3.13 1.85 -10.03
C GLY A 90 -2.46 2.41 -8.79
N GLY A 91 -1.13 2.44 -8.79
CA GLY A 91 -0.31 2.89 -7.67
C GLY A 91 1.19 2.82 -7.96
N GLY A 92 2.02 3.17 -6.97
CA GLY A 92 3.47 2.98 -7.08
C GLY A 92 3.86 1.50 -7.07
N LEU A 93 5.01 1.15 -7.67
CA LEU A 93 5.54 -0.23 -7.66
C LEU A 93 5.65 -0.83 -6.24
N ASP A 94 5.93 -0.01 -5.24
CA ASP A 94 5.97 -0.39 -3.83
C ASP A 94 4.60 -0.81 -3.26
N LEU A 95 3.50 -0.40 -3.88
CA LEU A 95 2.16 -0.77 -3.45
C LEU A 95 1.74 -2.16 -3.94
N ILE A 96 2.44 -2.78 -4.91
CA ILE A 96 2.18 -4.16 -5.34
C ILE A 96 2.07 -5.09 -4.13
N PHE A 97 3.03 -4.97 -3.20
CA PHE A 97 3.01 -5.74 -1.96
C PHE A 97 3.52 -4.91 -0.77
N PRO A 98 2.82 -4.93 0.38
CA PRO A 98 1.63 -5.75 0.65
C PRO A 98 0.31 -5.09 0.24
N HIS A 99 0.32 -3.82 -0.19
CA HIS A 99 -0.92 -3.01 -0.21
C HIS A 99 -1.98 -3.55 -1.17
N HIS A 100 -1.71 -3.60 -2.46
CA HIS A 100 -2.67 -4.06 -3.47
C HIS A 100 -2.98 -5.56 -3.36
N GLU A 101 -2.00 -6.37 -2.94
CA GLU A 101 -2.24 -7.79 -2.64
C GLU A 101 -3.30 -7.96 -1.52
N ASN A 102 -3.22 -7.13 -0.48
CA ASN A 102 -4.18 -7.13 0.62
C ASN A 102 -5.54 -6.58 0.20
N GLU A 103 -5.59 -5.59 -0.70
CA GLU A 103 -6.85 -5.08 -1.24
C GLU A 103 -7.58 -6.13 -2.08
N ILE A 104 -6.85 -6.88 -2.92
CA ILE A 104 -7.38 -8.01 -3.67
C ILE A 104 -7.98 -9.04 -2.71
N ALA A 105 -7.23 -9.40 -1.67
CA ALA A 105 -7.66 -10.39 -0.69
C ALA A 105 -8.93 -9.97 0.05
N GLN A 106 -8.97 -8.73 0.53
CA GLN A 106 -10.14 -8.16 1.21
C GLN A 106 -11.36 -8.14 0.29
N SER A 107 -11.20 -7.62 -0.93
CA SER A 107 -12.32 -7.39 -1.86
C SER A 107 -12.89 -8.70 -2.39
N ARG A 108 -12.04 -9.62 -2.88
CA ARG A 108 -12.48 -10.92 -3.41
C ARG A 108 -13.16 -11.77 -2.33
N CYS A 109 -12.56 -11.85 -1.14
CA CYS A 109 -13.14 -12.64 -0.06
C CYS A 109 -14.43 -12.03 0.52
N ALA A 110 -14.57 -10.70 0.52
CA ALA A 110 -15.78 -10.04 1.01
C ALA A 110 -16.97 -10.14 0.03
N HIS A 111 -16.69 -10.03 -1.28
CA HIS A 111 -17.72 -9.94 -2.31
C HIS A 111 -17.95 -11.27 -3.08
N GLY A 112 -17.05 -12.25 -2.93
CA GLY A 112 -17.13 -13.50 -3.68
C GLY A 112 -16.83 -13.33 -5.17
N THR A 113 -16.03 -12.33 -5.53
CA THR A 113 -15.65 -12.02 -6.91
C THR A 113 -14.30 -12.63 -7.27
N GLU A 114 -14.11 -12.94 -8.55
CA GLU A 114 -12.83 -13.46 -9.06
C GLU A 114 -11.72 -12.39 -9.05
N VAL A 115 -12.09 -11.12 -9.20
CA VAL A 115 -11.16 -9.98 -9.27
C VAL A 115 -11.75 -8.77 -8.54
N MET A 116 -10.88 -7.88 -8.08
CA MET A 116 -11.24 -6.52 -7.65
C MET A 116 -11.18 -5.53 -8.82
N ALA A 117 -10.12 -5.63 -9.63
CA ALA A 117 -9.90 -4.79 -10.80
C ALA A 117 -9.44 -5.62 -12.00
N ASN A 118 -9.89 -5.27 -13.20
CA ASN A 118 -9.54 -5.97 -14.44
C ASN A 118 -8.08 -5.72 -14.86
N VAL A 119 -7.54 -4.54 -14.55
CA VAL A 119 -6.19 -4.13 -14.93
C VAL A 119 -5.49 -3.46 -13.76
N TRP A 120 -4.25 -3.88 -13.49
CA TRP A 120 -3.37 -3.27 -12.51
C TRP A 120 -2.26 -2.48 -13.19
N MET A 121 -2.08 -1.22 -12.79
CA MET A 121 -1.07 -0.32 -13.36
C MET A 121 -0.13 0.24 -12.30
N HIS A 122 1.15 -0.11 -12.38
CA HIS A 122 2.15 0.35 -11.42
C HIS A 122 3.21 1.24 -12.05
N ASN A 123 3.46 2.42 -11.46
CA ASN A 123 4.53 3.30 -11.90
C ASN A 123 5.88 2.98 -11.21
N GLY A 124 6.97 3.21 -11.94
CA GLY A 124 8.34 2.99 -11.47
C GLY A 124 8.73 3.92 -10.32
N PHE A 125 9.85 3.59 -9.66
CA PHE A 125 10.45 4.46 -8.66
C PHE A 125 11.15 5.63 -9.31
N LEU A 126 10.99 6.83 -8.74
CA LEU A 126 11.81 7.97 -9.11
C LEU A 126 13.25 7.78 -8.62
N GLN A 127 14.21 7.90 -9.55
CA GLN A 127 15.63 7.91 -9.24
C GLN A 127 16.21 9.33 -9.24
N VAL A 128 17.10 9.60 -8.30
CA VAL A 128 17.95 10.80 -8.25
C VAL A 128 19.39 10.33 -8.36
N GLU A 129 20.11 10.81 -9.38
CA GLU A 129 21.52 10.45 -9.61
C GLU A 129 21.77 8.93 -9.68
N GLY A 130 20.82 8.19 -10.27
CA GLY A 130 20.90 6.73 -10.41
C GLY A 130 20.61 5.96 -9.13
N GLN A 131 20.17 6.63 -8.06
CA GLN A 131 19.76 5.99 -6.80
C GLN A 131 18.27 6.21 -6.54
N LYS A 132 17.62 5.23 -5.92
CA LYS A 132 16.23 5.39 -5.45
C LYS A 132 16.13 6.58 -4.51
N MET A 133 15.13 7.43 -4.72
CA MET A 133 14.84 8.53 -3.80
C MET A 133 14.41 7.98 -2.43
N SER A 134 15.08 8.40 -1.36
CA SER A 134 14.72 8.03 0.02
C SER A 134 15.24 9.04 1.04
N LYS A 135 14.52 9.21 2.15
CA LYS A 135 14.94 10.10 3.25
C LYS A 135 16.27 9.67 3.87
N SER A 136 16.52 8.36 3.99
CA SER A 136 17.73 7.82 4.60
C SER A 136 19.01 8.08 3.79
N LEU A 137 18.89 8.18 2.47
CA LEU A 137 20.03 8.55 1.60
C LEU A 137 20.23 10.07 1.49
N GLY A 138 19.35 10.87 2.09
CA GLY A 138 19.41 12.33 2.01
C GLY A 138 19.11 12.90 0.61
N ASN A 139 18.68 12.06 -0.35
CA ASN A 139 18.37 12.44 -1.72
C ASN A 139 16.87 12.64 -1.97
N PHE A 140 16.10 12.90 -0.91
CA PHE A 140 14.67 13.14 -0.96
C PHE A 140 14.36 14.63 -1.15
N TYR A 141 13.50 14.94 -2.12
CA TYR A 141 13.04 16.30 -2.38
C TYR A 141 11.52 16.31 -2.41
N SER A 142 10.92 17.25 -1.68
CA SER A 142 9.50 17.56 -1.79
C SER A 142 9.22 18.43 -3.02
N ILE A 143 7.99 18.38 -3.52
CA ILE A 143 7.54 19.26 -4.60
C ILE A 143 7.71 20.73 -4.19
N HIS A 144 7.44 21.09 -2.94
CA HIS A 144 7.62 22.45 -2.44
C HIS A 144 9.09 22.90 -2.50
N GLU A 145 10.03 22.06 -2.09
CA GLU A 145 11.46 22.36 -2.18
C GLU A 145 11.89 22.61 -3.63
N LEU A 146 11.46 21.77 -4.57
CA LEU A 146 11.80 21.93 -5.99
C LEU A 146 11.24 23.22 -6.60
N LEU A 147 10.04 23.63 -6.18
CA LEU A 147 9.36 24.82 -6.70
C LEU A 147 9.87 26.12 -6.07
N GLU A 148 10.15 26.11 -4.77
CA GLU A 148 10.35 27.34 -3.99
C GLU A 148 11.78 27.56 -3.51
N THR A 149 12.66 26.57 -3.61
CA THR A 149 14.03 26.62 -3.10
C THR A 149 15.06 26.24 -4.16
N GLU A 150 16.34 26.39 -3.82
CA GLU A 150 17.47 26.05 -4.72
C GLU A 150 18.16 24.74 -4.30
N THR A 151 17.48 23.92 -3.48
CA THR A 151 18.01 22.68 -2.89
C THR A 151 18.41 21.63 -3.93
N PHE A 152 17.84 21.68 -5.14
CA PHE A 152 18.15 20.77 -6.24
C PHE A 152 18.65 21.54 -7.47
N GLY A 153 19.90 21.30 -7.86
CA GLY A 153 20.49 21.90 -9.06
C GLY A 153 20.75 23.41 -8.96
N GLY A 154 20.77 24.00 -7.76
CA GLY A 154 21.12 25.41 -7.53
C GLY A 154 20.14 26.42 -8.13
N ARG A 155 18.88 26.01 -8.34
CA ARG A 155 17.82 26.85 -8.89
C ARG A 155 16.45 26.38 -8.45
N LYS A 156 15.47 27.28 -8.50
CA LYS A 156 14.05 26.92 -8.49
C LYS A 156 13.65 26.32 -9.83
N TRP A 157 12.73 25.35 -9.81
CA TRP A 157 12.22 24.70 -11.02
C TRP A 157 10.77 25.09 -11.26
N PRO A 158 10.40 25.60 -12.46
CA PRO A 158 9.00 25.76 -12.83
C PRO A 158 8.30 24.39 -12.82
N GLY A 159 7.07 24.33 -12.29
CA GLY A 159 6.33 23.07 -12.19
C GLY A 159 6.08 22.36 -13.53
N GLU A 160 5.94 23.13 -14.61
CA GLU A 160 5.81 22.60 -15.98
C GLU A 160 7.07 21.87 -16.44
N VAL A 161 8.26 22.35 -16.05
CA VAL A 161 9.54 21.71 -16.37
C VAL A 161 9.67 20.40 -15.58
N LEU A 162 9.32 20.40 -14.30
CA LEU A 162 9.29 19.17 -13.47
C LEU A 162 8.31 18.15 -14.07
N ARG A 163 7.12 18.59 -14.46
CA ARG A 163 6.11 17.73 -15.10
C ARG A 163 6.61 17.16 -16.42
N LEU A 164 7.21 17.98 -17.28
CA LEU A 164 7.79 17.53 -18.54
C LEU A 164 8.88 16.48 -18.30
N ALA A 165 9.77 16.71 -17.33
CA ALA A 165 10.82 15.75 -16.98
C ALA A 165 10.24 14.39 -16.57
N MET A 166 9.17 14.35 -15.78
CA MET A 166 8.50 13.08 -15.42
C MET A 166 7.85 12.38 -16.63
N LEU A 167 7.35 13.14 -17.60
CA LEU A 167 6.68 12.61 -18.80
C LEU A 167 7.64 12.18 -19.91
N MET A 168 8.93 12.54 -19.82
CA MET A 168 9.95 12.15 -20.80
C MET A 168 10.38 10.68 -20.69
N THR A 169 10.02 10.02 -19.59
CA THR A 169 10.29 8.60 -19.35
C THR A 169 8.98 7.82 -19.35
N HIS A 170 9.00 6.59 -19.85
CA HIS A 170 7.83 5.71 -19.78
C HIS A 170 7.47 5.45 -18.32
N TYR A 171 6.19 5.52 -17.93
CA TYR A 171 5.76 5.47 -16.51
C TYR A 171 6.19 4.22 -15.72
N ARG A 172 6.52 3.12 -16.42
CA ARG A 172 7.02 1.86 -15.83
C ARG A 172 8.54 1.81 -15.66
N GLU A 173 9.27 2.72 -16.30
CA GLU A 173 10.72 2.82 -16.21
C GLU A 173 11.11 3.76 -15.07
N PRO A 174 12.27 3.52 -14.42
CA PRO A 174 12.81 4.42 -13.40
C PRO A 174 13.36 5.74 -13.96
#